data_AF-A0A854X6W6-F1
#
_entry.id   AF-A0A854X6W6-F1
#
_cell.length_a   1.000
_cell.length_b   1.000
_cell.length_c   1.000
_cell.angle_alpha   90.00
_cell.angle_beta   90.00
_cell.angle_gamma   90.00
#
_symmetry.space_group_name_H-M   'P 1'
#
loop_
_entity.id
_entity.type
_entity.pdbx_description
1 polymer ?
#
loop_
_entity_poly.entity_id
_entity_poly.type
_entity_poly.pdbx_seq_one_letter_code
_entity_poly.pdbx_strand_id
1 'polypeptide(L)'
;MSGKPAARVTDPTACPLPGHGTNPIVSGSPDVFFAGLAAARMTDKSACGSAITGAVSGTVFINGLNAATLDSTDGHGNVVVGGSGTVIIGQSGGGAAFSGLLPMPVHFDDRMQVINEITGEPMANHPYAIQRGDGRVEHDGIGGVAF
;
A
#
# COMPACT_ATOMS: atom_id res chain seq x y z
N MET A 1 -1.01 -6.33 -15.20
CA MET A 1 -1.82 -6.47 -13.97
C MET A 1 -3.13 -7.15 -14.35
N SER A 2 -3.49 -8.26 -13.71
CA SER A 2 -4.80 -8.89 -13.90
C SER A 2 -5.78 -8.27 -12.91
N GLY A 3 -6.58 -7.33 -13.39
CA GLY A 3 -7.66 -6.73 -12.63
C GLY A 3 -8.98 -6.90 -13.37
N LYS A 4 -10.09 -6.85 -12.63
CA LYS A 4 -11.44 -6.97 -13.17
C LYS A 4 -12.22 -5.67 -12.97
N PRO A 5 -13.18 -5.35 -13.85
CA PRO A 5 -14.11 -4.24 -13.63
C PRO A 5 -14.74 -4.30 -12.23
N ALA A 6 -14.75 -3.19 -11.52
CA ALA A 6 -15.39 -3.08 -10.21
C ALA A 6 -16.91 -3.19 -10.35
N ALA A 7 -17.55 -4.03 -9.53
CA ALA A 7 -19.00 -4.15 -9.51
C ALA A 7 -19.62 -3.02 -8.66
N ARG A 8 -20.84 -2.60 -9.02
CA ARG A 8 -21.56 -1.48 -8.42
C ARG A 8 -23.05 -1.80 -8.34
N VAL A 9 -23.78 -1.05 -7.52
CA VAL A 9 -25.24 -1.03 -7.57
C VAL A 9 -25.70 -0.77 -9.01
N THR A 10 -26.76 -1.47 -9.42
CA THR A 10 -27.31 -1.57 -10.79
C THR A 10 -26.55 -2.46 -11.78
N ASP A 11 -25.31 -2.86 -11.51
CA ASP A 11 -24.61 -3.78 -12.42
C ASP A 11 -25.34 -5.15 -12.42
N PRO A 12 -25.51 -5.78 -13.60
CA PRO A 12 -26.32 -6.99 -13.75
C PRO A 12 -25.64 -8.23 -13.18
N THR A 13 -26.45 -9.13 -12.61
CA THR A 13 -26.08 -10.51 -12.30
C THR A 13 -26.89 -11.48 -13.16
N ALA A 14 -26.30 -12.59 -13.56
CA ALA A 14 -26.97 -13.65 -14.32
C ALA A 14 -27.31 -14.81 -13.39
N CYS A 15 -28.61 -15.11 -13.22
CA CYS A 15 -29.06 -16.26 -12.45
C CYS A 15 -28.92 -17.54 -13.29
N PRO A 16 -28.32 -18.63 -12.77
CA PRO A 16 -28.14 -19.85 -13.52
C PRO A 16 -29.44 -20.63 -13.75
N LEU A 17 -30.52 -20.29 -13.01
CA LEU A 17 -31.81 -20.97 -13.14
C LEU A 17 -32.54 -20.51 -14.42
N PRO A 18 -32.89 -21.44 -15.34
CA PRO A 18 -33.60 -21.07 -16.57
C PRO A 18 -34.89 -20.30 -16.29
N GLY A 19 -35.10 -19.20 -17.02
CA GLY A 19 -36.29 -18.35 -16.89
C GLY A 19 -36.19 -17.23 -15.82
N HIS A 20 -35.13 -17.19 -15.01
CA HIS A 20 -34.98 -16.16 -13.95
C HIS A 20 -34.25 -14.88 -14.41
N GLY A 21 -33.58 -14.91 -15.56
CA GLY A 21 -33.00 -13.71 -16.19
C GLY A 21 -31.91 -13.01 -15.38
N THR A 22 -31.75 -11.72 -15.64
CA THR A 22 -30.74 -10.87 -14.99
C THR A 22 -31.32 -10.09 -13.81
N ASN A 23 -30.60 -10.09 -12.69
CA ASN A 23 -30.99 -9.35 -11.49
C ASN A 23 -29.90 -8.33 -11.14
N PRO A 24 -30.20 -7.02 -11.04
CA PRO A 24 -29.17 -6.03 -10.68
C PRO A 24 -28.72 -6.19 -9.24
N ILE A 25 -27.51 -5.73 -8.93
CA ILE A 25 -27.07 -5.49 -7.54
C ILE A 25 -27.88 -4.33 -6.96
N VAL A 26 -28.46 -4.49 -5.77
CA VAL A 26 -29.39 -3.53 -5.15
C VAL A 26 -28.91 -2.93 -3.84
N SER A 27 -27.80 -3.44 -3.28
CA SER A 27 -27.13 -2.81 -2.14
C SER A 27 -25.65 -2.61 -2.45
N GLY A 28 -25.02 -1.65 -1.76
CA GLY A 28 -23.64 -1.29 -1.96
C GLY A 28 -23.07 -0.56 -0.76
N SER A 29 -21.86 -0.04 -0.92
CA SER A 29 -21.24 0.88 0.03
C SER A 29 -22.10 2.13 0.26
N PRO A 30 -22.22 2.60 1.52
CA PRO A 30 -22.94 3.84 1.82
C PRO A 30 -22.18 5.11 1.42
N ASP A 31 -20.87 5.02 1.18
CA ASP A 31 -19.97 6.18 1.07
C ASP A 31 -18.87 6.04 0.00
N VAL A 32 -18.68 4.86 -0.60
CA VAL A 32 -17.73 4.65 -1.71
C VAL A 32 -18.47 4.45 -3.02
N PHE A 33 -18.19 5.33 -3.99
CA PHE A 33 -18.84 5.35 -5.28
C PHE A 33 -17.84 5.17 -6.42
N PHE A 34 -18.15 4.28 -7.36
CA PHE A 34 -17.39 4.09 -8.59
C PHE A 34 -18.19 4.63 -9.78
N ALA A 35 -17.68 5.66 -10.43
CA ALA A 35 -18.38 6.36 -11.51
C ALA A 35 -19.83 6.74 -11.14
N GLY A 36 -20.02 7.27 -9.93
CA GLY A 36 -21.29 7.78 -9.42
C GLY A 36 -22.26 6.73 -8.85
N LEU A 37 -21.95 5.44 -8.91
CA LEU A 37 -22.77 4.37 -8.34
C LEU A 37 -22.08 3.75 -7.14
N ALA A 38 -22.84 3.38 -6.11
CA ALA A 38 -22.30 2.76 -4.90
C ALA A 38 -21.54 1.48 -5.25
N ALA A 39 -20.33 1.33 -4.71
CA ALA A 39 -19.48 0.17 -4.94
C ALA A 39 -20.09 -1.10 -4.31
N ALA A 40 -20.15 -2.19 -5.06
CA ALA A 40 -20.62 -3.48 -4.55
C ALA A 40 -19.50 -4.23 -3.84
N ARG A 41 -19.85 -4.95 -2.78
CA ARG A 41 -18.91 -5.63 -1.90
C ARG A 41 -19.45 -7.01 -1.52
N MET A 42 -18.63 -7.81 -0.88
CA MET A 42 -19.11 -9.00 -0.18
C MET A 42 -20.27 -8.62 0.75
N THR A 43 -21.27 -9.52 0.85
CA THR A 43 -22.55 -9.35 1.57
C THR A 43 -23.59 -8.44 0.92
N ASP A 44 -23.23 -7.64 -0.09
CA ASP A 44 -24.22 -6.87 -0.85
C ASP A 44 -25.11 -7.79 -1.70
N LYS A 45 -26.37 -7.41 -1.89
CA LYS A 45 -27.40 -8.28 -2.46
C LYS A 45 -27.75 -7.94 -3.90
N SER A 46 -28.08 -8.97 -4.67
CA SER A 46 -28.81 -8.85 -5.94
C SER A 46 -30.31 -8.73 -5.71
N ALA A 47 -31.06 -8.29 -6.72
CA ALA A 47 -32.52 -8.11 -6.63
C ALA A 47 -33.28 -9.42 -6.36
N CYS A 48 -32.68 -10.59 -6.62
CA CYS A 48 -33.24 -11.89 -6.24
C CYS A 48 -33.02 -12.24 -4.75
N GLY A 49 -32.40 -11.34 -3.98
CA GLY A 49 -32.23 -11.44 -2.52
C GLY A 49 -30.95 -12.14 -2.06
N SER A 50 -30.19 -12.74 -2.97
CA SER A 50 -28.94 -13.43 -2.68
C SER A 50 -27.80 -12.45 -2.47
N ALA A 51 -26.94 -12.72 -1.49
CA ALA A 51 -25.77 -11.91 -1.18
C ALA A 51 -24.54 -12.39 -1.97
N ILE A 52 -23.67 -11.46 -2.36
CA ILE A 52 -22.35 -11.76 -2.93
C ILE A 52 -21.50 -12.46 -1.87
N THR A 53 -21.01 -13.65 -2.19
CA THR A 53 -20.28 -14.53 -1.26
C THR A 53 -18.91 -14.96 -1.78
N GLY A 54 -18.66 -14.89 -3.09
CA GLY A 54 -17.47 -15.48 -3.70
C GLY A 54 -16.93 -14.70 -4.89
N ALA A 55 -15.76 -15.13 -5.37
CA ALA A 55 -15.03 -14.50 -6.49
C ALA A 55 -14.90 -12.97 -6.37
N VAL A 56 -14.78 -12.49 -5.13
CA VAL A 56 -14.50 -11.10 -4.74
C VAL A 56 -12.98 -10.85 -4.70
N SER A 57 -12.54 -9.59 -4.59
CA SER A 57 -11.12 -9.26 -4.45
C SER A 57 -10.50 -9.83 -3.18
N GLY A 58 -9.36 -10.49 -3.28
CA GLY A 58 -8.56 -10.93 -2.12
C GLY A 58 -7.69 -9.83 -1.51
N THR A 59 -7.62 -8.64 -2.12
CA THR A 59 -6.64 -7.60 -1.74
C THR A 59 -7.24 -6.20 -1.58
N VAL A 60 -8.40 -5.94 -2.17
CA VAL A 60 -9.08 -4.65 -2.10
C VAL A 60 -10.33 -4.77 -1.23
N PHE A 61 -10.38 -3.95 -0.18
CA PHE A 61 -11.47 -3.90 0.77
C PHE A 61 -12.13 -2.51 0.73
N ILE A 62 -13.46 -2.49 0.77
CA ILE A 62 -14.29 -1.28 0.78
C ILE A 62 -15.16 -1.37 2.03
N ASN A 63 -15.01 -0.40 2.95
CA ASN A 63 -15.59 -0.44 4.30
C ASN A 63 -15.37 -1.78 5.03
N GLY A 64 -14.17 -2.35 4.91
CA GLY A 64 -13.81 -3.61 5.57
C GLY A 64 -14.34 -4.88 4.90
N LEU A 65 -15.08 -4.78 3.80
CA LEU A 65 -15.59 -5.92 3.03
C LEU A 65 -14.84 -6.04 1.71
N ASN A 66 -14.56 -7.26 1.26
CA ASN A 66 -13.90 -7.52 -0.01
C ASN A 66 -14.71 -6.89 -1.17
N ALA A 67 -14.04 -6.15 -2.05
CA ALA A 67 -14.70 -5.52 -3.18
C ALA A 67 -15.21 -6.56 -4.17
N ALA A 68 -16.44 -6.39 -4.66
CA ALA A 68 -16.99 -7.21 -5.72
C ALA A 68 -16.48 -6.71 -7.08
N THR A 69 -16.32 -7.63 -8.02
CA THR A 69 -15.88 -7.35 -9.39
C THR A 69 -16.77 -8.09 -10.37
N LEU A 70 -16.57 -7.84 -11.67
CA LEU A 70 -17.01 -8.77 -12.71
C LEU A 70 -16.61 -10.21 -12.32
N ASP A 71 -17.51 -11.15 -12.56
CA ASP A 71 -17.45 -12.56 -12.18
C ASP A 71 -17.56 -12.88 -10.68
N SER A 72 -17.77 -11.90 -9.80
CA SER A 72 -18.13 -12.21 -8.41
C SER A 72 -19.42 -13.04 -8.36
N THR A 73 -19.52 -13.95 -7.41
CA THR A 73 -20.63 -14.90 -7.30
C THR A 73 -21.46 -14.65 -6.06
N ASP A 74 -22.77 -14.81 -6.18
CA ASP A 74 -23.71 -14.78 -5.06
C ASP A 74 -24.06 -16.19 -4.54
N GLY A 75 -24.71 -16.27 -3.38
CA GLY A 75 -25.05 -17.53 -2.71
C GLY A 75 -26.05 -18.44 -3.44
N HIS A 76 -26.79 -17.94 -4.43
CA HIS A 76 -27.63 -18.74 -5.32
C HIS A 76 -26.86 -19.22 -6.57
N GLY A 77 -25.61 -18.79 -6.71
CA GLY A 77 -24.78 -19.06 -7.87
C GLY A 77 -24.95 -18.04 -8.99
N ASN A 78 -25.59 -16.88 -8.76
CA ASN A 78 -25.56 -15.84 -9.79
C ASN A 78 -24.14 -15.32 -9.97
N VAL A 79 -23.81 -14.94 -11.21
CA VAL A 79 -22.53 -14.32 -11.54
C VAL A 79 -22.76 -12.85 -11.87
N VAL A 80 -21.95 -11.94 -11.33
CA VAL A 80 -21.91 -10.54 -11.76
C VAL A 80 -21.37 -10.48 -13.19
N VAL A 81 -22.17 -9.98 -14.13
CA VAL A 81 -21.85 -9.96 -15.57
C VAL A 81 -21.65 -8.55 -16.12
N GLY A 82 -21.60 -7.55 -15.24
CA GLY A 82 -21.26 -6.16 -15.59
C GLY A 82 -20.40 -5.50 -14.52
N GLY A 83 -19.84 -4.34 -14.84
CA GLY A 83 -18.97 -3.60 -13.95
C GLY A 83 -18.64 -2.22 -14.49
N SER A 84 -17.85 -1.46 -13.74
CA SER A 84 -17.35 -0.14 -14.13
C SER A 84 -16.44 -0.22 -15.36
N GLY A 85 -16.66 0.67 -16.33
CA GLY A 85 -15.78 0.83 -17.48
C GLY A 85 -14.46 1.56 -17.18
N THR A 86 -14.33 2.17 -16.00
CA THR A 86 -13.19 3.04 -15.65
C THR A 86 -12.46 2.62 -14.36
N VAL A 87 -13.06 1.74 -13.55
CA VAL A 87 -12.49 1.29 -12.28
C VAL A 87 -12.19 -0.19 -12.36
N ILE A 88 -10.89 -0.52 -12.32
CA ILE A 88 -10.39 -1.90 -12.39
C ILE A 88 -9.77 -2.27 -11.04
N ILE A 89 -10.24 -3.37 -10.45
CA ILE A 89 -9.79 -3.87 -9.15
C ILE A 89 -8.85 -5.06 -9.34
N GLY A 90 -7.67 -4.96 -8.74
CA GLY A 90 -6.67 -6.03 -8.76
C GLY A 90 -7.06 -7.24 -7.91
N GLN A 91 -6.58 -8.41 -8.31
CA GLN A 91 -6.74 -9.66 -7.57
C GLN A 91 -5.46 -10.11 -6.83
N SER A 92 -4.32 -9.50 -7.17
CA SER A 92 -3.05 -9.75 -6.50
C SER A 92 -2.32 -8.43 -6.24
N GLY A 93 -1.78 -8.29 -5.04
CA GLY A 93 -0.95 -7.15 -4.65
C GLY A 93 0.40 -7.27 -5.34
N GLY A 94 0.52 -6.69 -6.54
CA GLY A 94 1.77 -6.65 -7.31
C GLY A 94 2.76 -5.61 -6.81
N GLY A 95 2.80 -5.35 -5.49
CA GLY A 95 3.82 -4.50 -4.92
C GLY A 95 5.19 -5.13 -5.20
N ALA A 96 6.09 -4.37 -5.82
CA ALA A 96 7.46 -4.83 -5.98
C ALA A 96 8.02 -5.19 -4.59
N ALA A 97 8.81 -6.27 -4.51
CA ALA A 97 9.50 -6.59 -3.28
C ALA A 97 10.29 -5.35 -2.85
N PHE A 98 9.98 -4.82 -1.66
CA PHE A 98 10.79 -3.76 -1.11
C PHE A 98 12.13 -4.39 -0.71
N SER A 99 13.21 -3.94 -1.32
CA SER A 99 14.51 -4.06 -0.68
C SER A 99 14.62 -2.82 0.19
N GLY A 100 14.83 -2.99 1.50
CA GLY A 100 15.03 -1.84 2.39
C GLY A 100 16.09 -0.91 1.83
N LEU A 101 16.01 0.38 2.17
CA LEU A 101 17.08 1.31 1.84
C LEU A 101 18.38 0.73 2.43
N LEU A 102 19.43 0.66 1.62
CA LEU A 102 20.77 0.45 2.15
C LEU A 102 21.04 1.56 3.17
N PRO A 103 21.72 1.27 4.30
CA PRO A 103 22.19 2.33 5.18
C PRO A 103 22.87 3.39 4.33
N MET A 104 22.47 4.65 4.50
CA MET A 104 23.22 5.75 3.89
C MET A 104 24.67 5.58 4.33
N PRO A 105 25.64 5.52 3.40
CA PRO A 105 27.03 5.60 3.78
C PRO A 105 27.24 6.95 4.45
N VAL A 106 27.30 6.98 5.78
CA VAL A 106 27.91 8.08 6.52
C VAL A 106 29.41 7.95 6.27
N HIS A 107 29.83 8.42 5.10
CA HIS A 107 31.21 8.78 4.88
C HIS A 107 31.43 10.07 5.65
N PHE A 108 32.22 10.00 6.72
CA PHE A 108 32.92 11.21 7.16
C PHE A 108 33.90 11.53 6.03
N ASP A 109 33.84 12.73 5.47
CA ASP A 109 34.81 13.15 4.45
C ASP A 109 36.22 13.25 5.06
N ASP A 110 36.31 13.42 6.39
CA ASP A 110 37.57 13.50 7.14
C ASP A 110 37.47 12.75 8.48
N ARG A 111 38.54 12.03 8.85
CA ARG A 111 38.81 11.53 10.21
C ARG A 111 40.22 11.94 10.61
N MET A 112 40.33 12.73 11.69
CA MET A 112 41.59 13.16 12.25
C MET A 112 41.73 12.63 13.67
N GLN A 113 42.84 11.96 13.97
CA GLN A 113 43.15 11.45 15.30
C GLN A 113 44.46 12.10 15.78
N VAL A 114 44.44 12.70 16.97
CA VAL A 114 45.65 13.24 17.60
C VAL A 114 46.36 12.10 18.30
N ILE A 115 47.60 11.81 17.89
CA ILE A 115 48.43 10.74 18.44
C ILE A 115 49.54 11.36 19.29
N ASN A 116 49.81 10.77 20.45
CA ASN A 116 50.98 11.10 21.25
C ASN A 116 52.23 10.53 20.59
N GLU A 117 53.18 11.39 20.21
CA GLU A 117 54.39 10.98 19.49
C GLU A 117 55.30 10.05 20.29
N ILE A 118 55.26 10.11 21.63
CA ILE A 118 56.10 9.28 22.51
C ILE A 118 55.47 7.90 22.73
N THR A 119 54.15 7.82 22.88
CA THR A 119 53.46 6.58 23.24
C THR A 119 52.80 5.87 22.06
N GLY A 120 52.55 6.57 20.95
CA GLY A 120 51.79 6.06 19.80
C GLY A 120 50.29 5.94 20.05
N GLU A 121 49.80 6.35 21.22
CA GLU A 121 48.41 6.21 21.64
C GLU A 121 47.58 7.48 21.34
N PRO A 122 46.26 7.37 21.13
CA PRO A 122 45.38 8.52 20.95
C PRO A 122 45.38 9.44 22.19
N MET A 123 45.42 10.75 21.96
CA MET A 123 45.31 11.74 23.03
C MET A 123 43.85 11.92 23.45
N ALA A 124 43.44 11.22 24.52
CA ALA A 124 42.10 11.34 25.09
C ALA A 124 41.90 12.67 25.85
N ASN A 125 40.67 13.21 25.81
CA ASN A 125 40.23 14.39 26.57
C ASN A 125 41.10 15.65 26.39
N HIS A 126 41.75 15.79 25.25
CA HIS A 126 42.54 16.97 24.94
C HIS A 126 41.70 17.92 24.09
N PRO A 127 41.52 19.19 24.50
CA PRO A 127 40.78 20.14 23.70
C PRO A 127 41.56 20.41 22.42
N TYR A 128 40.88 20.36 21.28
CA TYR A 128 41.44 20.73 19.99
C TYR A 128 40.54 21.75 19.26
N ALA A 129 41.13 22.34 18.22
CA ALA A 129 40.43 23.20 17.30
C ALA A 129 40.88 22.85 15.89
N ILE A 130 39.93 22.71 14.97
CA ILE A 130 40.20 22.50 13.55
C ILE A 130 40.10 23.86 12.87
N GLN A 131 41.23 24.35 12.37
CA GLN A 131 41.22 25.49 11.45
C GLN A 131 41.10 24.99 10.01
N ARG A 132 40.01 25.35 9.33
CA ARG A 132 39.80 25.03 7.92
C ARG A 132 40.60 25.97 7.01
N GLY A 133 40.78 25.57 5.75
CA GLY A 133 41.50 26.36 4.76
C GLY A 133 40.89 27.73 4.45
N ASP A 134 39.61 27.95 4.80
CA ASP A 134 38.93 29.25 4.72
C ASP A 134 39.12 30.12 5.98
N GLY A 135 39.92 29.66 6.95
CA GLY A 135 40.22 30.37 8.18
C GLY A 135 39.19 30.17 9.31
N ARG A 136 38.09 29.44 9.07
CA ARG A 136 37.13 29.10 10.13
C ARG A 136 37.75 28.17 11.15
N VAL A 137 37.45 28.42 12.42
CA VAL A 137 37.91 27.61 13.54
C VAL A 137 36.71 26.89 14.15
N GLU A 138 36.76 25.56 14.15
CA GLU A 138 35.79 24.69 14.80
C GLU A 138 36.39 24.17 16.11
N HIS A 139 35.72 24.40 17.23
CA HIS A 139 36.12 23.88 18.54
C HIS A 139 35.25 22.68 18.86
N ASP A 140 35.81 21.73 19.61
CA ASP A 140 35.11 20.55 20.07
C ASP A 140 33.79 20.94 20.77
N GLY A 141 32.69 20.32 20.35
CA GLY A 141 31.49 20.28 21.15
C GLY A 141 31.80 19.55 22.45
N ILE A 142 31.61 20.25 23.58
CA ILE A 142 31.79 19.77 24.96
C ILE A 142 31.46 18.26 25.07
N GLY A 143 32.49 17.42 25.17
CA GLY A 143 32.36 15.96 25.42
C GLY A 143 32.70 15.00 24.27
N GLY A 144 33.27 15.46 23.15
CA GLY A 144 33.68 14.58 22.05
C GLY A 144 34.94 13.75 22.35
N VAL A 145 34.80 12.42 22.38
CA VAL A 145 35.93 11.48 22.37
C VAL A 145 36.53 11.47 20.96
N ALA A 146 37.82 11.73 20.82
CA ALA A 146 38.53 11.54 19.55
C ALA A 146 38.56 10.04 19.22
N PHE A 147 37.72 9.60 18.28
CA PHE A 147 37.76 8.24 17.73
C PHE A 147 38.71 8.19 16.55
#